data_AF-A0A955APG4-F1
#
_entry.id   AF-A0A955APG4-F1
#
_cell.length_a   1.000
_cell.length_b   1.000
_cell.length_c   1.000
_cell.angle_alpha   90.00
_cell.angle_beta   90.00
_cell.angle_gamma   90.00
#
_symmetry.space_group_name_H-M   'P 1'
#
loop_
_entity.id
_entity.type
_entity.pdbx_description
1 polymer ?
#
loop_
_entity_poly.entity_id
_entity_poly.type
_entity_poly.pdbx_seq_one_letter_code
_entity_poly.pdbx_strand_id
1 'polypeptide(L)'
;EEQGWESSRMAAYAGMVDRLDQEIGRLIEYLKQKGVYDNTLLVFVSDNGACPFDRTKGKELEPFDSQSYWTYDTGWAHVGNVPFRYYKQNSHEGGIASPAIFHWPQVIGSGSKVKPNSLDATPAHLIDLMATCLDVAGVNYPDNVAGRPIDPLMRLSLKPVLVGAAMPERPYMYFHFSTNRALRIKDW
;
A
#
# COMPACT_ATOMS: atom_id res chain seq x y z
N GLU A 1 -21.37 -27.64 1.13
CA GLU A 1 -22.07 -26.57 0.37
C GLU A 1 -21.46 -25.20 0.68
N GLU A 2 -21.48 -24.74 1.93
CA GLU A 2 -20.86 -23.47 2.37
C GLU A 2 -19.37 -23.32 1.97
N GLN A 3 -18.56 -24.37 2.18
CA GLN A 3 -17.15 -24.36 1.75
C GLN A 3 -16.96 -24.12 0.24
N GLY A 4 -17.88 -24.63 -0.59
CA GLY A 4 -17.82 -24.43 -2.03
C GLY A 4 -18.06 -22.97 -2.40
N TRP A 5 -19.06 -22.35 -1.76
CA TRP A 5 -19.36 -20.92 -1.93
C TRP A 5 -18.22 -20.02 -1.48
N GLU A 6 -17.63 -20.28 -0.31
CA GLU A 6 -16.47 -19.52 0.18
C GLU A 6 -15.25 -19.68 -0.73
N SER A 7 -15.03 -20.89 -1.28
CA SER A 7 -13.99 -21.12 -2.29
C SER A 7 -14.25 -20.31 -3.56
N SER A 8 -15.48 -20.30 -4.09
CA SER A 8 -15.83 -19.50 -5.28
C SER A 8 -15.67 -18.01 -5.03
N ARG A 9 -16.06 -17.52 -3.84
CA ARG A 9 -15.88 -16.12 -3.43
C ARG A 9 -14.41 -15.72 -3.43
N MET A 10 -13.55 -16.53 -2.80
CA MET A 10 -12.12 -16.25 -2.74
C MET A 10 -11.45 -16.40 -4.11
N ALA A 11 -11.92 -17.34 -4.95
CA ALA A 11 -11.43 -17.48 -6.32
C ALA A 11 -11.75 -16.25 -7.18
N ALA A 12 -12.96 -15.69 -7.06
CA ALA A 12 -13.31 -14.45 -7.73
C ALA A 12 -12.42 -13.28 -7.26
N TYR A 13 -12.21 -13.14 -5.95
CA TYR A 13 -11.29 -12.13 -5.40
C TYR A 13 -9.85 -12.32 -5.90
N ALA A 14 -9.34 -13.56 -5.92
CA ALA A 14 -8.02 -13.87 -6.46
C ALA A 14 -7.92 -13.52 -7.95
N GLY A 15 -8.98 -13.76 -8.73
CA GLY A 15 -9.08 -13.33 -10.13
C GLY A 15 -9.01 -11.80 -10.31
N MET A 16 -9.57 -11.03 -9.37
CA MET A 16 -9.43 -9.56 -9.38
C MET A 16 -7.98 -9.13 -9.13
N VAL A 17 -7.29 -9.77 -8.17
CA VAL A 17 -5.88 -9.50 -7.86
C VAL A 17 -4.97 -9.89 -9.02
N ASP A 18 -5.20 -11.06 -9.62
CA ASP A 18 -4.48 -11.53 -10.80
C ASP A 18 -4.65 -10.55 -11.97
N ARG A 19 -5.88 -10.07 -12.21
CA ARG A 19 -6.13 -9.08 -13.26
C ARG A 19 -5.42 -7.74 -12.99
N LEU A 20 -5.38 -7.29 -11.74
CA LEU A 20 -4.61 -6.11 -11.34
C LEU A 20 -3.12 -6.28 -11.63
N ASP A 21 -2.54 -7.43 -11.26
CA ASP A 21 -1.12 -7.73 -11.48
C ASP A 21 -0.75 -7.75 -12.97
N GLN A 22 -1.58 -8.39 -13.81
CA GLN A 22 -1.39 -8.37 -15.27
C GLN A 22 -1.37 -6.94 -15.84
N GLU A 23 -2.23 -6.06 -15.36
CA GLU A 23 -2.28 -4.66 -15.81
C GLU A 23 -1.06 -3.85 -15.33
N ILE A 24 -0.55 -4.13 -14.13
CA ILE A 24 0.74 -3.60 -13.67
C ILE A 24 1.88 -4.10 -14.60
N GLY A 25 1.86 -5.38 -14.97
CA GLY A 25 2.81 -5.95 -15.93
C GLY A 25 2.81 -5.22 -17.29
N ARG A 26 1.61 -4.89 -17.80
CA ARG A 26 1.47 -4.08 -19.04
C ARG A 26 2.06 -2.68 -18.90
N LEU A 27 1.84 -2.02 -17.77
CA LEU A 27 2.43 -0.69 -17.49
C LEU A 27 3.97 -0.77 -17.45
N ILE A 28 4.51 -1.78 -16.76
CA ILE A 28 5.96 -2.00 -16.67
C ILE A 28 6.57 -2.23 -18.06
N GLU A 29 5.94 -3.07 -18.88
CA GLU A 29 6.40 -3.34 -20.24
C GLU A 29 6.39 -2.07 -21.10
N TYR A 30 5.34 -1.25 -20.99
CA TYR A 30 5.31 0.05 -21.67
C TYR A 30 6.45 0.98 -21.23
N LEU A 31 6.75 1.07 -19.93
CA LEU A 31 7.87 1.88 -19.42
C LEU A 31 9.23 1.40 -19.95
N LYS A 32 9.42 0.08 -20.10
CA LYS A 32 10.63 -0.52 -20.69
C LYS A 32 10.74 -0.18 -22.17
N GLN A 33 9.67 -0.30 -22.93
CA GLN A 33 9.62 0.07 -24.35
C GLN A 33 9.94 1.56 -24.57
N LYS A 34 9.55 2.42 -23.64
CA LYS A 34 9.89 3.85 -23.66
C LYS A 34 11.31 4.16 -23.16
N GLY A 35 12.06 3.18 -22.68
CA GLY A 35 13.41 3.36 -22.16
C GLY A 35 13.49 4.18 -20.86
N VAL A 36 12.38 4.30 -20.13
CA VAL A 36 12.30 5.10 -18.89
C VAL A 36 12.17 4.24 -17.63
N TYR A 37 11.99 2.93 -17.77
CA TYR A 37 11.77 2.00 -16.66
C TYR A 37 12.85 2.08 -15.57
N ASP A 38 14.14 2.07 -15.96
CA ASP A 38 15.23 2.01 -14.98
C ASP A 38 15.30 3.25 -14.08
N ASN A 39 14.93 4.43 -14.62
CA ASN A 39 14.86 5.69 -13.90
C ASN A 39 13.43 6.04 -13.44
N THR A 40 12.55 5.05 -13.28
CA THR A 40 11.22 5.25 -12.72
C THR A 40 11.16 4.65 -11.33
N LEU A 41 10.79 5.47 -10.33
CA LEU A 41 10.40 4.97 -9.02
C LEU A 41 8.96 4.46 -9.09
N LEU A 42 8.78 3.15 -8.98
CA LEU A 42 7.49 2.49 -8.86
C LEU A 42 7.20 2.19 -7.38
N VAL A 43 6.02 2.59 -6.92
CA VAL A 43 5.53 2.30 -5.58
C VAL A 43 4.18 1.60 -5.69
N PHE A 44 4.09 0.38 -5.20
CA PHE A 44 2.83 -0.33 -5.00
C PHE A 44 2.48 -0.33 -3.52
N VAL A 45 1.23 -0.02 -3.16
CA VAL A 45 0.77 -0.01 -1.77
C VAL A 45 -0.74 -0.25 -1.71
N SER A 46 -1.21 -1.01 -0.71
CA SER A 46 -2.64 -1.10 -0.39
C SER A 46 -3.06 0.09 0.49
N ASP A 47 -4.27 0.62 0.28
CA ASP A 47 -4.77 1.80 1.00
C ASP A 47 -5.03 1.54 2.49
N ASN A 48 -5.41 0.31 2.83
CA ASN A 48 -5.68 -0.21 4.17
C ASN A 48 -5.54 -1.75 4.16
N GLY A 49 -5.66 -2.38 5.33
CA GLY A 49 -5.80 -3.82 5.42
C GLY A 49 -7.11 -4.36 4.82
N ALA A 50 -7.27 -5.69 4.82
CA ALA A 50 -8.37 -6.35 4.10
C ALA A 50 -9.77 -5.91 4.58
N CYS A 51 -10.78 -5.96 3.71
CA CYS A 51 -12.12 -5.42 3.99
C CYS A 51 -13.04 -6.47 4.65
N PRO A 52 -13.56 -6.25 5.86
CA PRO A 52 -14.39 -7.25 6.57
C PRO A 52 -15.89 -7.22 6.20
N PHE A 53 -16.31 -6.24 5.41
CA PHE A 53 -17.74 -5.92 5.30
C PHE A 53 -18.45 -6.82 4.30
N ASP A 54 -19.16 -7.85 4.80
CA ASP A 54 -20.12 -8.60 4.00
C ASP A 54 -21.36 -7.73 3.72
N ARG A 55 -21.34 -7.04 2.58
CA ARG A 55 -22.45 -6.27 2.04
C ARG A 55 -23.02 -6.94 0.79
N THR A 56 -22.82 -8.25 0.68
CA THR A 56 -23.20 -9.02 -0.51
C THR A 56 -24.68 -8.86 -0.81
N LYS A 57 -25.02 -8.68 -2.10
CA LYS A 57 -26.39 -8.69 -2.63
C LYS A 57 -26.48 -9.69 -3.78
N GLY A 58 -27.64 -10.31 -3.94
CA GLY A 58 -27.87 -11.28 -5.00
C GLY A 58 -27.04 -12.56 -4.84
N LYS A 59 -27.16 -13.21 -3.67
CA LYS A 59 -26.38 -14.43 -3.32
C LYS A 59 -26.73 -15.64 -4.20
N GLU A 60 -27.77 -15.53 -5.03
CA GLU A 60 -28.19 -16.51 -6.03
C GLU A 60 -27.30 -16.54 -7.28
N LEU A 61 -26.52 -15.49 -7.52
CA LEU A 61 -25.56 -15.43 -8.63
C LEU A 61 -24.16 -15.87 -8.17
N GLU A 62 -23.38 -16.43 -9.09
CA GLU A 62 -21.99 -16.80 -8.81
C GLU A 62 -21.12 -15.57 -8.50
N PRO A 63 -20.09 -15.67 -7.62
CA PRO A 63 -19.24 -14.54 -7.26
C PRO A 63 -18.51 -13.83 -8.40
N PHE A 64 -18.29 -14.50 -9.52
CA PHE A 64 -17.66 -13.94 -10.72
C PHE A 64 -18.67 -13.47 -11.77
N ASP A 65 -19.97 -13.63 -11.52
CA ASP A 65 -21.00 -13.10 -12.41
C ASP A 65 -20.96 -11.56 -12.36
N SER A 66 -20.91 -10.94 -13.54
CA SER A 66 -20.90 -9.49 -13.72
C SER A 66 -22.12 -8.76 -13.13
N GLN A 67 -23.22 -9.47 -12.90
CA GLN A 67 -24.44 -8.94 -12.30
C GLN A 67 -24.51 -9.19 -10.78
N SER A 68 -23.59 -9.99 -10.24
CA SER A 68 -23.52 -10.25 -8.81
C SER A 68 -22.92 -9.07 -8.05
N TYR A 69 -23.18 -9.00 -6.76
CA TYR A 69 -22.51 -8.09 -5.85
C TYR A 69 -22.00 -8.87 -4.65
N TRP A 70 -20.97 -9.69 -4.86
CA TRP A 70 -20.28 -10.39 -3.78
C TRP A 70 -19.17 -9.52 -3.19
N THR A 71 -19.11 -9.49 -1.87
CA THR A 71 -18.06 -8.77 -1.13
C THR A 71 -17.15 -9.73 -0.40
N TYR A 72 -15.93 -9.28 -0.11
CA TYR A 72 -15.06 -9.92 0.87
C TYR A 72 -15.77 -9.96 2.24
N ASP A 73 -15.48 -10.97 3.06
CA ASP A 73 -16.12 -11.15 4.36
C ASP A 73 -15.14 -11.04 5.53
N THR A 74 -15.66 -11.12 6.74
CA THR A 74 -14.85 -11.06 7.97
C THR A 74 -13.86 -12.23 8.07
N GLY A 75 -14.24 -13.43 7.64
CA GLY A 75 -13.40 -14.62 7.73
C GLY A 75 -12.16 -14.48 6.84
N TRP A 76 -12.36 -14.20 5.57
CA TRP A 76 -11.27 -13.94 4.64
C TRP A 76 -10.51 -12.66 4.98
N ALA A 77 -11.15 -11.63 5.54
CA ALA A 77 -10.44 -10.46 6.05
C ALA A 77 -9.46 -10.79 7.16
N HIS A 78 -9.78 -11.73 8.06
CA HIS A 78 -8.80 -12.21 9.03
C HIS A 78 -7.66 -12.98 8.34
N VAL A 79 -7.98 -13.88 7.41
CA VAL A 79 -6.96 -14.65 6.66
C VAL A 79 -6.01 -13.72 5.90
N GLY A 80 -6.54 -12.70 5.22
CA GLY A 80 -5.75 -11.75 4.44
C GLY A 80 -4.85 -10.84 5.27
N ASN A 81 -5.06 -10.77 6.60
CA ASN A 81 -4.26 -9.93 7.49
C ASN A 81 -3.38 -10.74 8.46
N VAL A 82 -3.36 -12.08 8.44
CA VAL A 82 -2.50 -12.84 9.35
C VAL A 82 -1.02 -12.45 9.19
N PRO A 83 -0.25 -12.29 10.29
CA PRO A 83 -0.59 -12.59 11.68
C PRO A 83 -1.21 -11.40 12.45
N PHE A 84 -1.55 -10.30 11.77
CA PHE A 84 -1.95 -9.05 12.39
C PHE A 84 -3.39 -9.07 12.91
N ARG A 85 -3.63 -8.27 13.95
CA ARG A 85 -4.93 -8.16 14.60
C ARG A 85 -5.89 -7.29 13.77
N TYR A 86 -7.08 -7.82 13.53
CA TYR A 86 -8.19 -7.19 12.77
C TYR A 86 -7.85 -6.86 11.31
N TYR A 87 -8.45 -5.79 10.78
CA TYR A 87 -8.69 -5.52 9.36
C TYR A 87 -9.08 -4.04 9.16
N LYS A 88 -9.48 -3.64 7.94
CA LYS A 88 -9.92 -2.28 7.57
C LYS A 88 -10.78 -1.59 8.65
N GLN A 89 -10.57 -0.27 8.83
CA GLN A 89 -11.21 0.62 9.83
C GLN A 89 -10.77 0.44 11.29
N ASN A 90 -9.82 -0.46 11.57
CA ASN A 90 -9.20 -0.58 12.90
C ASN A 90 -7.81 0.08 12.90
N SER A 91 -7.39 0.61 14.05
CA SER A 91 -6.01 1.12 14.26
C SER A 91 -5.02 0.04 14.71
N HIS A 92 -5.43 -1.23 14.69
CA HIS A 92 -4.53 -2.36 14.88
C HIS A 92 -3.81 -2.67 13.58
N GLU A 93 -2.70 -3.42 13.62
CA GLU A 93 -1.83 -3.68 12.48
C GLU A 93 -2.58 -4.29 11.29
N GLY A 94 -3.61 -5.10 11.50
CA GLY A 94 -4.40 -5.65 10.40
C GLY A 94 -5.22 -4.60 9.65
N GLY A 95 -5.40 -3.40 10.21
CA GLY A 95 -6.03 -2.26 9.53
C GLY A 95 -5.03 -1.26 8.93
N ILE A 96 -3.82 -1.14 9.49
CA ILE A 96 -2.86 -0.06 9.19
C ILE A 96 -1.51 -0.52 8.63
N ALA A 97 -1.18 -1.81 8.69
CA ALA A 97 0.05 -2.38 8.14
C ALA A 97 -0.21 -2.97 6.76
N SER A 98 -0.33 -2.10 5.75
CA SER A 98 -0.53 -2.49 4.36
C SER A 98 0.78 -2.96 3.70
N PRO A 99 0.73 -3.94 2.77
CA PRO A 99 1.90 -4.28 1.96
C PRO A 99 2.32 -3.08 1.10
N ALA A 100 3.63 -2.89 0.98
CA ALA A 100 4.22 -1.89 0.10
C ALA A 100 5.46 -2.45 -0.61
N ILE A 101 5.62 -2.13 -1.90
CA ILE A 101 6.79 -2.49 -2.72
C ILE A 101 7.34 -1.21 -3.33
N PHE A 102 8.64 -0.98 -3.17
CA PHE A 102 9.38 0.08 -3.84
C PHE A 102 10.33 -0.54 -4.85
N HIS A 103 10.30 -0.05 -6.08
CA HIS A 103 11.12 -0.56 -7.18
C HIS A 103 11.68 0.60 -7.99
N TRP A 104 13.01 0.67 -8.09
CA TRP A 104 13.71 1.71 -8.85
C TRP A 104 15.08 1.18 -9.31
N PRO A 105 15.19 0.56 -10.50
CA PRO A 105 16.38 -0.21 -10.90
C PRO A 105 17.68 0.58 -10.87
N GLN A 106 17.64 1.88 -11.18
CA GLN A 106 18.82 2.74 -11.15
C GLN A 106 19.35 2.99 -9.72
N VAL A 107 18.51 2.84 -8.69
CA VAL A 107 18.85 3.15 -7.29
C VAL A 107 18.91 1.88 -6.42
N ILE A 108 18.11 0.86 -6.73
CA ILE A 108 18.02 -0.41 -6.02
C ILE A 108 18.52 -1.51 -6.97
N GLY A 109 19.69 -2.08 -6.71
CA GLY A 109 20.29 -2.99 -7.69
C GLY A 109 21.77 -3.28 -7.49
N SER A 110 22.38 -3.82 -8.55
CA SER A 110 23.82 -4.10 -8.58
C SER A 110 24.62 -2.81 -8.44
N GLY A 111 25.46 -2.73 -7.42
CA GLY A 111 26.27 -1.55 -7.12
C GLY A 111 25.63 -0.54 -6.16
N SER A 112 24.38 -0.75 -5.73
CA SER A 112 23.76 0.07 -4.68
C SER A 112 23.82 -0.62 -3.31
N LYS A 113 23.54 0.14 -2.23
CA LYS A 113 23.51 -0.39 -0.87
C LYS A 113 22.27 -1.25 -0.60
N VAL A 114 21.22 -1.10 -1.40
CA VAL A 114 19.96 -1.82 -1.25
C VAL A 114 19.85 -2.86 -2.35
N LYS A 115 19.79 -4.13 -1.95
CA LYS A 115 19.69 -5.24 -2.89
C LYS A 115 18.26 -5.37 -3.41
N PRO A 116 18.05 -5.80 -4.66
CA PRO A 116 16.72 -6.20 -5.10
C PRO A 116 16.22 -7.39 -4.26
N ASN A 117 14.90 -7.52 -4.11
CA ASN A 117 14.25 -8.58 -3.35
C ASN A 117 14.63 -8.63 -1.85
N SER A 118 15.02 -7.49 -1.26
CA SER A 118 15.23 -7.38 0.19
C SER A 118 13.96 -6.91 0.91
N LEU A 119 13.79 -7.34 2.16
CA LEU A 119 12.79 -6.80 3.07
C LEU A 119 13.39 -5.66 3.90
N ASP A 120 12.65 -4.56 4.03
CA ASP A 120 12.98 -3.46 4.94
C ASP A 120 11.84 -3.27 5.95
N ALA A 121 12.16 -3.23 7.24
CA ALA A 121 11.20 -3.14 8.34
C ALA A 121 11.07 -1.71 8.90
N THR A 122 11.67 -0.71 8.25
CA THR A 122 11.60 0.70 8.67
C THR A 122 10.14 1.16 8.72
N PRO A 123 9.67 1.71 9.86
CA PRO A 123 8.32 2.24 9.96
C PRO A 123 8.05 3.40 9.00
N ALA A 124 7.17 3.14 8.03
CA ALA A 124 6.70 4.10 7.04
C ALA A 124 5.18 4.28 7.15
N HIS A 125 4.66 5.39 6.65
CA HIS A 125 3.24 5.65 6.61
C HIS A 125 2.88 6.47 5.37
N LEU A 126 1.72 6.18 4.78
CA LEU A 126 1.25 6.73 3.49
C LEU A 126 1.58 8.21 3.18
N ILE A 127 1.38 9.18 4.09
CA ILE A 127 1.68 10.58 3.75
C ILE A 127 3.19 10.92 3.68
N ASP A 128 4.07 9.96 3.99
CA ASP A 128 5.51 10.05 3.70
C ASP A 128 5.79 9.99 2.18
N LEU A 129 4.85 9.45 1.38
CA LEU A 129 5.00 9.34 -0.07
C LEU A 129 5.13 10.71 -0.74
N MET A 130 4.39 11.74 -0.28
CA MET A 130 4.49 13.08 -0.85
C MET A 130 5.91 13.65 -0.66
N ALA A 131 6.44 13.59 0.57
CA ALA A 131 7.80 14.02 0.87
C ALA A 131 8.84 13.24 0.06
N THR A 132 8.62 11.93 -0.10
CA THR A 132 9.50 11.05 -0.89
C THR A 132 9.50 11.44 -2.37
N CYS A 133 8.33 11.66 -2.97
CA CYS A 133 8.21 12.06 -4.38
C CYS A 133 8.91 13.40 -4.65
N LEU A 134 8.77 14.37 -3.75
CA LEU A 134 9.41 15.68 -3.87
C LEU A 134 10.94 15.58 -3.78
N ASP A 135 11.46 14.83 -2.81
CA ASP A 135 12.91 14.61 -2.62
C ASP A 135 13.53 13.82 -3.78
N VAL A 136 12.79 12.85 -4.33
CA VAL A 136 13.20 12.13 -5.54
C VAL A 136 13.21 13.05 -6.77
N ALA A 137 12.21 13.92 -6.91
CA ALA A 137 12.12 14.87 -8.00
C ALA A 137 13.07 16.07 -7.86
N GLY A 138 13.66 16.29 -6.67
CA GLY A 138 14.49 17.47 -6.37
C GLY A 138 13.68 18.77 -6.34
N VAL A 139 12.40 18.71 -5.94
CA VAL A 139 11.47 19.84 -5.92
C VAL A 139 11.16 20.25 -4.49
N ASN A 140 11.14 21.56 -4.23
CA ASN A 140 10.74 22.10 -2.93
C ASN A 140 9.22 22.14 -2.79
N TYR A 141 8.72 21.80 -1.60
CA TYR A 141 7.33 22.03 -1.26
C TYR A 141 7.09 23.53 -1.03
N PRO A 142 6.07 24.13 -1.66
CA PRO A 142 5.83 25.57 -1.53
C PRO A 142 5.15 25.90 -0.20
N ASP A 143 5.41 27.08 0.36
CA ASP A 143 4.65 27.59 1.50
C ASP A 143 3.29 28.19 1.09
N ASN A 144 3.16 28.56 -0.18
CA ASN A 144 1.98 29.23 -0.73
C ASN A 144 1.67 28.75 -2.15
N VAL A 145 0.38 28.56 -2.45
CA VAL A 145 -0.12 28.25 -3.80
C VAL A 145 -1.22 29.24 -4.14
N ALA A 146 -1.06 29.97 -5.25
CA ALA A 146 -2.01 30.98 -5.72
C ALA A 146 -2.43 32.01 -4.63
N GLY A 147 -1.46 32.45 -3.82
CA GLY A 147 -1.68 33.42 -2.74
C GLY A 147 -2.36 32.86 -1.49
N ARG A 148 -2.55 31.54 -1.40
CA ARG A 148 -3.05 30.87 -0.19
C ARG A 148 -1.90 30.14 0.52
N PRO A 149 -1.71 30.36 1.83
CA PRO A 149 -0.80 29.53 2.61
C PRO A 149 -1.35 28.09 2.64
N ILE A 150 -0.45 27.12 2.52
CA ILE A 150 -0.81 25.70 2.58
C ILE A 150 -0.25 25.06 3.84
N ASP A 151 -0.85 23.95 4.25
CA ASP A 151 -0.33 23.17 5.38
C ASP A 151 1.12 22.76 5.12
N PRO A 152 2.01 22.84 6.14
CA PRO A 152 3.39 22.42 6.00
C PRO A 152 3.49 20.98 5.47
N LEU A 153 4.55 20.71 4.70
CA LEU A 153 4.82 19.35 4.22
C LEU A 153 4.86 18.40 5.42
N MET A 154 3.86 17.55 5.48
CA MET A 154 3.80 16.54 6.50
C MET A 154 4.78 15.42 6.14
N ARG A 155 5.74 15.20 7.04
CA ARG A 155 6.50 13.96 7.26
C ARG A 155 7.77 13.75 6.43
N LEU A 156 8.36 12.56 6.60
CA LEU A 156 9.75 12.22 6.31
C LEU A 156 9.86 11.53 4.95
N SER A 157 10.77 11.99 4.09
CA SER A 157 11.13 11.28 2.86
C SER A 157 11.69 9.89 3.19
N LEU A 158 11.25 8.87 2.45
CA LEU A 158 11.74 7.49 2.53
C LEU A 158 12.96 7.24 1.63
N LYS A 159 13.44 8.24 0.89
CA LYS A 159 14.63 8.12 0.04
C LYS A 159 15.86 7.56 0.76
N PRO A 160 16.15 7.88 2.05
CA PRO A 160 17.24 7.24 2.77
C PRO A 160 17.14 5.72 2.79
N VAL A 161 15.93 5.16 2.97
CA VAL A 161 15.70 3.70 2.89
C VAL A 161 16.09 3.17 1.51
N LEU A 162 15.67 3.84 0.43
CA LEU A 162 15.92 3.40 -0.95
C LEU A 162 17.41 3.40 -1.33
N VAL A 163 18.23 4.23 -0.66
CA VAL A 163 19.68 4.34 -0.92
C VAL A 163 20.55 3.68 0.16
N GLY A 164 19.94 3.00 1.15
CA GLY A 164 20.65 2.35 2.25
C GLY A 164 21.36 3.32 3.19
N ALA A 165 20.72 4.45 3.46
CA ALA A 165 21.14 5.45 4.44
C ALA A 165 20.23 5.40 5.68
N ALA A 166 20.74 5.90 6.81
CA ALA A 166 19.96 5.97 8.04
C ALA A 166 18.78 6.94 7.87
N MET A 167 17.60 6.51 8.32
CA MET A 167 16.44 7.38 8.42
C MET A 167 16.60 8.36 9.59
N PRO A 168 16.11 9.61 9.46
CA PRO A 168 15.97 10.49 10.60
C PRO A 168 15.01 9.87 11.63
N GLU A 169 15.22 10.21 12.92
CA GLU A 169 14.34 9.71 13.97
C GLU A 169 12.91 10.22 13.76
N ARG A 170 11.96 9.29 13.67
CA ARG A 170 10.54 9.61 13.67
C ARG A 170 10.08 9.76 15.12
N PRO A 171 9.53 10.92 15.52
CA PRO A 171 9.09 11.12 16.90
C PRO A 171 7.88 10.25 17.24
N TYR A 172 6.90 10.15 16.33
CA TYR A 172 5.73 9.28 16.48
C TYR A 172 5.02 9.05 15.13
N MET A 173 4.12 8.06 15.09
CA MET A 173 3.08 7.89 14.08
C MET A 173 1.73 7.99 14.76
N TYR A 174 0.79 8.72 14.19
CA TYR A 174 -0.55 8.90 14.74
C TYR A 174 -1.60 8.41 13.75
N PHE A 175 -2.59 7.67 14.25
CA PHE A 175 -3.69 7.12 13.47
C PHE A 175 -5.01 7.49 14.15
N HIS A 176 -5.95 8.01 13.36
CA HIS A 176 -7.27 8.35 13.83
C HIS A 176 -8.31 8.08 12.75
N PHE A 177 -9.29 7.24 13.07
CA PHE A 177 -10.44 6.99 12.22
C PHE A 177 -11.65 6.72 13.10
N SER A 178 -12.72 7.51 12.94
CA SER A 178 -13.90 7.47 13.81
C SER A 178 -13.52 7.57 15.29
N THR A 179 -13.90 6.61 16.13
CA THR A 179 -13.52 6.59 17.56
C THR A 179 -12.20 5.87 17.84
N ASN A 180 -11.57 5.23 16.84
CA ASN A 180 -10.30 4.52 16.98
C ASN A 180 -9.12 5.48 16.93
N ARG A 181 -8.18 5.32 17.87
CA ARG A 181 -6.96 6.14 17.99
C ARG A 181 -5.77 5.22 18.27
N ALA A 182 -4.64 5.49 17.63
CA ALA A 182 -3.37 4.86 17.97
C ALA A 182 -2.23 5.87 17.83
N LEU A 183 -1.22 5.70 18.68
CA LEU A 183 0.05 6.40 18.63
C LEU A 183 1.13 5.32 18.65
N ARG A 184 2.11 5.41 17.76
CA ARG A 184 3.28 4.55 17.73
C ARG A 184 4.55 5.36 17.93
N ILE A 185 5.39 4.96 18.87
CA ILE A 185 6.72 5.52 19.12
C ILE A 185 7.71 4.35 19.12
N LYS A 186 8.54 4.26 18.07
CA LYS A 186 9.43 3.12 17.85
C LYS A 186 8.62 1.82 17.81
N ASP A 187 8.77 0.96 18.81
CA ASP A 187 8.09 -0.34 18.90
C ASP A 187 6.94 -0.34 19.93
N TRP A 188 6.58 0.83 20.46
CA TRP A 188 5.45 1.04 21.38
C TRP A 188 4.25 1.66 20.67
#